data_AF-A0A947N2R4-F1
#
_entry.id   AF-A0A947N2R4-F1
#
_cell.length_a   1.000
_cell.length_b   1.000
_cell.length_c   1.000
_cell.angle_alpha   90.00
_cell.angle_beta   90.00
_cell.angle_gamma   90.00
#
_symmetry.space_group_name_H-M   'P 1'
#
loop_
_entity.id
_entity.type
_entity.pdbx_description
1 polymer ?
#
loop_
_entity_poly.entity_id
_entity_poly.type
_entity_poly.pdbx_seq_one_letter_code
_entity_poly.pdbx_strand_id
1 'polypeptide(L)'
;PDVFVLIDVPEAVIDERLKYRRVCPACKTSRNLKLFPTKEVGYDQESKEFYLICDNPNCKDQKLVQKEGDELGIQAIRERLITDEKLIKQAFSLYGIPKVLLRNSIPVAEASKCIDDYESTPEYSYEWLPEKNEVKVIEKPLQFQDDRGVPSYSLLAASVVLSLIKQMAEVLQL
;
A
#
# COMPACT_ATOMS: atom_id res chain seq x y z
N PRO A 1 13.78 -9.01 -24.71
CA PRO A 1 13.57 -9.09 -23.26
C PRO A 1 13.33 -10.56 -22.91
N ASP A 2 13.97 -11.06 -21.86
CA ASP A 2 13.91 -12.49 -21.53
C ASP A 2 12.63 -12.85 -20.79
N VAL A 3 12.08 -11.92 -20.00
CA VAL A 3 10.81 -12.05 -19.27
C VAL A 3 10.16 -10.66 -19.11
N PHE A 4 8.83 -10.59 -19.09
CA PHE A 4 8.10 -9.43 -18.58
C PHE A 4 7.57 -9.69 -17.17
N VAL A 5 7.80 -8.75 -16.24
CA VAL A 5 7.18 -8.76 -14.92
C VAL A 5 6.16 -7.64 -14.86
N LEU A 6 4.89 -8.00 -14.67
CA LEU A 6 3.76 -7.10 -14.71
C LEU A 6 3.14 -7.06 -13.31
N ILE A 7 3.10 -5.88 -12.70
CA ILE A 7 2.60 -5.68 -11.33
C ILE A 7 1.24 -4.98 -11.42
N ASP A 8 0.23 -5.67 -10.92
CA ASP A 8 -1.15 -5.24 -10.89
C ASP A 8 -1.53 -4.87 -9.45
N VAL A 9 -1.74 -3.58 -9.21
CA VAL A 9 -2.11 -3.02 -7.91
C VAL A 9 -3.44 -2.30 -8.08
N PRO A 10 -4.49 -2.68 -7.32
CA PRO A 10 -5.80 -2.05 -7.45
C PRO A 10 -5.76 -0.55 -7.19
N GLU A 11 -6.57 0.22 -7.93
CA GLU A 11 -6.57 1.69 -7.83
C GLU A 11 -6.91 2.16 -6.41
N ALA A 12 -7.83 1.47 -5.73
CA ALA A 12 -8.19 1.75 -4.35
C ALA A 12 -6.97 1.68 -3.40
N VAL A 13 -6.08 0.70 -3.60
CA VAL A 13 -4.86 0.58 -2.78
C VAL A 13 -3.89 1.71 -3.07
N ILE A 14 -3.75 2.10 -4.35
CA ILE A 14 -2.89 3.22 -4.75
C ILE A 14 -3.42 4.54 -4.15
N ASP A 15 -4.73 4.73 -4.13
CA ASP A 15 -5.39 5.91 -3.57
C ASP A 15 -5.10 6.07 -2.08
N GLU A 16 -5.25 4.99 -1.32
CA GLU A 16 -4.97 4.94 0.11
C GLU A 16 -3.47 5.20 0.41
N ARG A 17 -2.58 4.68 -0.44
CA ARG A 17 -1.13 4.91 -0.33
C ARG A 17 -0.75 6.38 -0.55
N LEU A 18 -1.48 7.09 -1.41
CA LEU A 18 -1.25 8.52 -1.69
C LEU A 18 -1.90 9.41 -0.63
N LYS A 19 -3.22 9.33 -0.44
CA LYS A 19 -4.00 10.23 0.44
C LYS A 19 -3.47 10.31 1.86
N TYR A 20 -3.10 9.16 2.41
CA TYR A 20 -2.68 9.06 3.80
C TYR A 20 -1.16 9.09 3.96
N ARG A 21 -0.41 9.35 2.89
CA ARG A 21 1.04 9.48 2.97
C ARG A 21 1.43 10.67 3.86
N ARG A 22 2.41 10.43 4.72
CA ARG A 22 3.04 11.43 5.56
C ARG A 22 4.54 11.33 5.37
N VAL A 23 5.20 12.47 5.21
CA VAL A 23 6.62 12.56 4.90
C VAL A 23 7.31 13.39 5.97
N CYS A 24 8.44 12.90 6.47
CA CYS A 24 9.25 13.67 7.40
C CYS A 24 9.94 14.83 6.65
N PRO A 25 9.77 16.09 7.08
CA PRO A 25 10.37 17.22 6.38
C PRO A 25 11.90 17.21 6.44
N ALA A 26 12.49 16.61 7.48
CA ALA A 26 13.94 16.56 7.70
C ALA A 26 14.62 15.43 6.89
N CYS A 27 14.25 14.17 7.12
CA CYS A 27 14.92 13.02 6.54
C CYS A 27 14.21 12.40 5.33
N LYS A 28 13.06 12.95 4.94
CA LYS A 28 12.23 12.49 3.81
C LYS A 28 11.71 11.05 3.93
N THR A 29 11.84 10.43 5.10
CA THR A 29 11.20 9.14 5.38
C THR A 29 9.70 9.25 5.18
N SER A 30 9.15 8.32 4.40
CA SER A 30 7.72 8.22 4.13
C SER A 30 7.08 7.19 5.06
N ARG A 31 5.91 7.54 5.57
CA ARG A 31 4.99 6.70 6.33
C ARG A 31 3.58 6.91 5.81
N ASN A 32 2.61 6.20 6.35
CA ASN A 32 1.21 6.34 5.96
C ASN A 32 0.32 6.21 7.19
N LEU A 33 -0.55 7.19 7.42
CA LEU A 33 -1.45 7.20 8.58
C LEU A 33 -2.36 5.98 8.63
N LYS A 34 -2.67 5.35 7.51
CA LYS A 34 -3.64 4.26 7.45
C LYS A 34 -3.00 2.90 7.20
N LEU A 35 -1.87 2.85 6.50
CA LEU A 35 -1.28 1.58 6.03
C LEU A 35 0.07 1.26 6.66
N PHE A 36 0.79 2.27 7.16
CA PHE A 36 2.14 2.08 7.68
C PHE A 36 2.52 3.22 8.63
N PRO A 37 1.94 3.23 9.85
CA PRO A 37 2.15 4.29 10.82
C PRO A 37 3.54 4.20 11.46
N THR A 38 3.87 5.24 12.21
CA THR A 38 5.04 5.26 13.08
C THR A 38 4.72 4.66 14.44
N LYS A 39 5.75 4.35 15.22
CA LYS A 39 5.60 3.84 16.59
C LYS A 39 4.77 4.76 17.49
N GLU A 40 4.91 6.07 17.28
CA GLU A 40 4.19 7.09 18.03
C GLU A 40 3.24 7.86 17.11
N VAL A 41 2.01 8.05 17.60
CA VAL A 41 0.95 8.81 16.93
C VAL A 41 0.47 9.88 17.88
N GLY A 42 0.52 11.13 17.43
CA GLY A 42 0.00 12.27 18.17
C GLY A 42 -1.42 12.62 17.75
N TYR A 43 -2.11 13.36 18.61
CA TYR A 43 -3.43 13.92 18.35
C TYR A 43 -3.41 15.43 18.62
N ASP A 44 -3.92 16.20 17.68
CA ASP A 44 -4.05 17.65 17.79
C ASP A 44 -5.46 17.98 18.28
N GLN A 45 -5.59 18.58 19.47
CA GLN A 45 -6.90 18.88 20.06
C GLN A 45 -7.62 20.04 19.36
N GLU A 46 -6.89 20.96 18.74
CA GLU A 46 -7.46 22.12 18.05
C GLU A 46 -8.04 21.71 16.70
N SER A 47 -7.25 21.00 15.89
CA SER A 47 -7.71 20.51 14.57
C SER A 47 -8.50 19.21 14.64
N LYS A 48 -8.43 18.48 15.76
CA LYS A 48 -8.98 17.13 15.94
C LYS A 48 -8.41 16.10 14.96
N GLU A 49 -7.13 16.25 14.62
CA GLU A 49 -6.44 15.39 13.65
C GLU A 49 -5.33 14.55 14.28
N PHE A 50 -5.14 13.34 13.76
CA PHE A 50 -4.01 12.49 14.11
C PHE A 50 -2.81 12.79 13.22
N TYR A 51 -1.61 12.73 13.81
CA TYR A 51 -0.36 12.92 13.09
C TYR A 51 0.70 11.90 13.51
N LEU A 52 1.66 11.65 12.63
CA LEU A 52 2.76 10.72 12.87
C LEU A 52 4.01 11.46 13.34
N ILE A 53 4.77 10.83 14.23
CA ILE A 53 6.06 11.33 14.71
C ILE A 53 7.17 10.45 14.12
N CYS A 54 8.21 11.07 13.56
CA CYS A 54 9.25 10.36 12.84
C CYS A 54 9.98 9.36 13.73
N ASP A 55 9.91 8.08 13.38
CA ASP A 55 10.54 6.97 14.10
C ASP A 55 11.91 6.57 13.51
N ASN A 56 12.48 7.39 12.63
CA ASN A 56 13.81 7.15 12.07
C ASN A 56 14.87 7.45 13.15
N PRO A 57 15.67 6.47 13.60
CA PRO A 57 16.64 6.68 14.70
C PRO A 57 17.67 7.78 14.43
N ASN A 58 17.91 8.11 13.15
CA ASN A 58 18.84 9.16 12.74
C ASN A 58 18.16 10.54 12.58
N CYS A 59 16.91 10.69 12.99
CA CYS A 59 16.11 11.90 12.88
C CYS A 59 15.59 12.34 14.25
N LYS A 60 15.22 13.62 14.38
CA LYS A 60 14.79 14.23 15.65
C LYS A 60 13.28 14.25 15.82
N ASP A 61 12.62 13.09 15.92
CA ASP A 61 11.18 12.93 16.28
C ASP A 61 10.26 14.01 15.68
N GLN A 62 10.45 14.33 14.40
CA GLN A 62 9.74 15.43 13.75
C GLN A 62 8.30 15.01 13.43
N LYS A 63 7.34 15.93 13.57
CA LYS A 63 5.97 15.73 13.06
C LYS A 63 6.04 15.54 11.54
N LEU A 64 5.51 14.42 11.06
CA LEU A 64 5.40 14.17 9.62
C LEU A 64 4.26 15.00 9.03
N VAL A 65 4.46 15.46 7.80
CA VAL A 65 3.51 16.33 7.10
C VAL A 65 2.95 15.64 5.86
N GLN A 66 1.75 16.04 5.44
CA GLN A 66 1.22 15.61 4.16
C GLN A 66 2.02 16.24 3.02
N LYS A 67 2.27 15.47 1.94
CA LYS A 67 2.88 16.02 0.74
C LYS A 67 1.80 16.75 -0.07
N GLU A 68 2.17 17.87 -0.67
CA GLU A 68 1.29 18.61 -1.59
C GLU A 68 0.77 17.71 -2.71
N GLY A 69 -0.53 17.78 -2.98
CA GLY A 69 -1.21 17.02 -4.02
C GLY A 69 -1.68 15.63 -3.58
N ASP A 70 -1.23 15.13 -2.43
CA ASP A 70 -1.63 13.80 -1.94
C ASP A 70 -3.11 13.76 -1.55
N GLU A 71 -3.70 14.89 -1.17
CA GLU A 71 -5.13 15.02 -0.87
C GLU A 71 -6.03 14.62 -2.04
N LEU A 72 -5.54 14.77 -3.29
CA LEU A 72 -6.25 14.36 -4.50
C LEU A 72 -6.14 12.85 -4.77
N GLY A 73 -5.30 12.13 -4.03
CA GLY A 73 -5.09 10.70 -4.17
C GLY A 73 -4.69 10.31 -5.59
N ILE A 74 -5.36 9.29 -6.15
CA ILE A 74 -5.09 8.84 -7.53
C ILE A 74 -5.39 9.89 -8.59
N GLN A 75 -6.23 10.88 -8.31
CA GLN A 75 -6.62 11.86 -9.34
C GLN A 75 -5.42 12.68 -9.82
N ALA A 76 -4.46 12.96 -8.93
CA ALA A 76 -3.21 13.63 -9.29
C ALA A 76 -2.36 12.83 -10.32
N ILE A 77 -2.61 11.53 -10.47
CA ILE A 77 -1.86 10.64 -11.38
C ILE A 77 -2.76 9.89 -12.36
N ARG A 78 -4.01 10.32 -12.55
CA ARG A 78 -5.01 9.56 -13.35
C ARG A 78 -4.55 9.29 -14.78
N GLU A 79 -4.00 10.29 -15.45
CA GLU A 79 -3.49 10.15 -16.83
C GLU A 79 -2.34 9.14 -16.93
N ARG A 80 -1.52 9.07 -15.87
CA ARG A 80 -0.41 8.10 -15.79
C ARG A 80 -0.95 6.68 -15.65
N LEU A 81 -1.93 6.47 -14.77
CA LEU A 81 -2.55 5.15 -14.59
C LEU A 81 -3.20 4.64 -15.88
N ILE A 82 -3.91 5.51 -16.62
CA ILE A 82 -4.49 5.15 -17.92
C ILE A 82 -3.40 4.77 -18.95
N THR A 83 -2.28 5.47 -18.92
CA THR A 83 -1.15 5.18 -19.81
C THR A 83 -0.49 3.85 -19.43
N ASP A 84 -0.24 3.62 -18.15
CA ASP A 84 0.34 2.39 -17.63
C ASP A 84 -0.55 1.18 -17.94
N GLU A 85 -1.88 1.31 -17.80
CA GLU A 85 -2.82 0.25 -18.16
C GLU A 85 -2.73 -0.13 -19.66
N LYS A 86 -2.63 0.87 -20.53
CA LYS A 86 -2.43 0.64 -21.98
C LYS A 86 -1.11 -0.07 -22.27
N LEU A 87 -0.03 0.35 -21.60
CA LEU A 87 1.29 -0.27 -21.76
C LEU A 87 1.30 -1.71 -21.27
N ILE A 88 0.66 -2.00 -20.13
CA ILE A 88 0.52 -3.36 -19.60
C ILE A 88 -0.27 -4.24 -20.58
N LYS A 89 -1.39 -3.75 -21.14
CA LYS A 89 -2.17 -4.46 -22.17
C LYS A 89 -1.36 -4.76 -23.42
N GLN A 90 -0.52 -3.82 -23.87
CA GLN A 90 0.40 -4.04 -24.99
C GLN A 90 1.49 -5.06 -24.65
N ALA A 91 2.08 -4.98 -23.46
CA ALA A 91 3.08 -5.97 -23.02
C ALA A 91 2.48 -7.39 -22.96
N PHE A 92 1.21 -7.51 -22.53
CA PHE A 92 0.47 -8.76 -22.54
C PHE A 92 0.23 -9.33 -23.94
N SER A 93 0.06 -8.50 -24.98
CA SER A 93 -0.20 -8.96 -26.34
C SER A 93 1.04 -9.46 -27.09
N LEU A 94 2.25 -9.21 -26.56
CA LEU A 94 3.50 -9.65 -27.18
C LEU A 94 3.67 -11.17 -27.06
N TYR A 95 3.75 -11.86 -28.19
CA TYR A 95 3.96 -13.31 -28.25
C TYR A 95 5.44 -13.68 -28.08
N GLY A 96 5.70 -14.91 -27.61
CA GLY A 96 7.06 -15.48 -27.53
C GLY A 96 7.91 -15.00 -26.35
N ILE A 97 7.39 -14.10 -25.50
CA ILE A 97 8.08 -13.62 -24.29
C ILE A 97 7.29 -14.11 -23.06
N PRO A 98 7.92 -14.86 -22.13
CA PRO A 98 7.31 -15.24 -20.87
C PRO A 98 6.85 -14.04 -20.02
N LYS A 99 5.79 -14.22 -19.25
CA LYS A 99 5.16 -13.16 -18.45
C LYS A 99 4.92 -13.65 -17.05
N VAL A 100 5.36 -12.87 -16.07
CA VAL A 100 5.07 -13.03 -14.66
C VAL A 100 4.05 -11.96 -14.28
N LEU A 101 2.91 -12.37 -13.76
CA LEU A 101 1.84 -11.46 -13.33
C LEU A 101 1.75 -11.48 -11.80
N LEU A 102 2.03 -10.34 -11.21
CA LEU A 102 1.99 -10.14 -9.76
C LEU A 102 0.76 -9.33 -9.41
N ARG A 103 -0.20 -9.96 -8.74
CA ARG A 103 -1.35 -9.26 -8.17
C ARG A 103 -1.06 -8.89 -6.73
N ASN A 104 -1.31 -7.64 -6.37
CA ASN A 104 -1.22 -7.16 -4.98
C ASN A 104 -2.50 -7.38 -4.18
N SER A 105 -3.48 -8.09 -4.74
CA SER A 105 -4.75 -8.35 -4.09
C SER A 105 -5.19 -9.79 -4.25
N ILE A 106 -5.98 -10.25 -3.28
CA ILE A 106 -6.61 -11.56 -3.28
C ILE A 106 -8.08 -11.45 -2.86
N PRO A 107 -9.02 -12.12 -3.54
CA PRO A 107 -10.42 -12.14 -3.11
C PRO A 107 -10.55 -12.67 -1.69
N VAL A 108 -11.40 -12.05 -0.88
CA VAL A 108 -11.65 -12.46 0.51
C VAL A 108 -12.08 -13.94 0.59
N ALA A 109 -12.85 -14.41 -0.39
CA ALA A 109 -13.32 -15.79 -0.47
C ALA A 109 -12.19 -16.83 -0.68
N GLU A 110 -11.03 -16.41 -1.19
CA GLU A 110 -9.88 -17.27 -1.50
C GLU A 110 -8.73 -17.10 -0.51
N ALA A 111 -8.72 -15.99 0.24
CA ALA A 111 -7.62 -15.59 1.11
C ALA A 111 -7.18 -16.69 2.09
N SER A 112 -8.14 -17.30 2.81
CA SER A 112 -7.83 -18.32 3.84
C SER A 112 -7.18 -19.61 3.31
N LYS A 113 -7.17 -19.82 1.99
CA LYS A 113 -6.54 -20.98 1.35
C LYS A 113 -5.16 -20.68 0.79
N CYS A 114 -4.86 -19.40 0.59
CA CYS A 114 -3.74 -18.97 -0.25
C CYS A 114 -2.73 -18.12 0.51
N ILE A 115 -3.15 -17.48 1.60
CA ILE A 115 -2.31 -16.61 2.40
C ILE A 115 -2.53 -16.82 3.89
N ASP A 116 -1.50 -16.50 4.67
CA ASP A 116 -1.63 -16.35 6.12
C ASP A 116 -2.03 -14.90 6.49
N ASP A 117 -2.58 -14.70 7.69
CA ASP A 117 -3.08 -13.38 8.13
C ASP A 117 -1.99 -12.29 8.09
N TYR A 118 -0.74 -12.65 8.41
CA TYR A 118 0.40 -11.73 8.43
C TYR A 118 0.88 -11.31 7.03
N GLU A 119 0.40 -11.95 5.97
CA GLU A 119 0.72 -11.60 4.59
C GLU A 119 -0.19 -10.48 4.05
N SER A 120 -1.29 -10.19 4.75
CA SER A 120 -2.20 -9.11 4.41
C SER A 120 -1.68 -7.75 4.88
N THR A 121 -1.91 -6.71 4.10
CA THR A 121 -1.57 -5.33 4.48
C THR A 121 -2.51 -4.91 5.61
N PRO A 122 -1.99 -4.49 6.78
CA PRO A 122 -2.82 -3.95 7.85
C PRO A 122 -3.32 -2.53 7.52
N GLU A 123 -4.50 -2.24 8.02
CA GLU A 123 -5.15 -0.93 8.07
C GLU A 123 -5.22 -0.48 9.53
N TYR A 124 -4.84 0.76 9.77
CA TYR A 124 -4.79 1.38 11.08
C TYR A 124 -5.82 2.51 11.19
N SER A 125 -6.56 2.51 12.30
CA SER A 125 -7.41 3.62 12.71
C SER A 125 -7.07 4.07 14.13
N TYR A 126 -7.48 5.29 14.48
CA TYR A 126 -7.08 5.94 15.72
C TYR A 126 -8.28 6.41 16.51
N GLU A 127 -8.22 6.22 17.82
CA GLU A 127 -9.20 6.69 18.79
C GLU A 127 -8.48 7.52 19.86
N TRP A 128 -8.94 8.75 20.09
CA TRP A 128 -8.43 9.57 21.18
C TRP A 128 -9.07 9.13 22.50
N LEU A 129 -8.26 8.86 23.53
CA LEU A 129 -8.73 8.50 24.87
C LEU A 129 -8.47 9.67 25.84
N PRO A 130 -9.46 10.55 26.08
CA PRO A 130 -9.26 11.76 26.90
C PRO A 130 -8.85 11.46 28.34
N GLU A 131 -9.32 10.34 28.90
CA GLU A 131 -9.04 9.93 30.29
C GLU A 131 -7.57 9.61 30.52
N LYS A 132 -6.86 9.15 29.48
CA LYS A 132 -5.45 8.76 29.54
C LYS A 132 -4.52 9.72 28.82
N ASN A 133 -5.08 10.67 28.07
CA ASN A 133 -4.34 11.56 27.18
C ASN A 133 -3.47 10.77 26.17
N GLU A 134 -4.02 9.68 25.63
CA GLU A 134 -3.33 8.71 24.76
C GLU A 134 -4.14 8.44 23.48
N VAL A 135 -3.42 8.09 22.40
CA VAL A 135 -4.01 7.61 21.15
C VAL A 135 -4.02 6.08 21.17
N LYS A 136 -5.21 5.50 21.04
CA LYS A 136 -5.38 4.07 20.82
C LYS A 136 -5.31 3.77 19.33
N VAL A 137 -4.39 2.89 18.95
CA VAL A 137 -4.23 2.40 17.57
C VAL A 137 -5.00 1.08 17.43
N ILE A 138 -5.87 1.01 16.43
CA ILE A 138 -6.66 -0.17 16.09
C ILE A 138 -6.14 -0.71 14.76
N GLU A 139 -5.82 -1.99 14.70
CA GLU A 139 -5.29 -2.67 13.52
C GLU A 139 -6.28 -3.72 13.02
N LYS A 140 -6.49 -3.78 11.70
CA LYS A 140 -7.29 -4.81 11.02
C LYS A 140 -6.75 -5.02 9.60
N PRO A 141 -7.03 -6.14 8.92
CA PRO A 141 -6.64 -6.30 7.52
C PRO A 141 -7.30 -5.26 6.61
N LEU A 142 -6.55 -4.71 5.65
CA LEU A 142 -7.08 -3.79 4.65
C LEU A 142 -7.98 -4.54 3.66
N GLN A 143 -9.29 -4.35 3.82
CA GLN A 143 -10.31 -4.86 2.90
C GLN A 143 -10.86 -3.73 2.03
N PHE A 144 -10.96 -3.96 0.73
CA PHE A 144 -11.47 -2.98 -0.25
C PHE A 144 -12.19 -3.69 -1.40
N GLN A 145 -12.85 -2.92 -2.26
CA GLN A 145 -13.40 -3.42 -3.52
C GLN A 145 -12.33 -3.29 -4.61
N ASP A 146 -11.96 -4.41 -5.25
CA ASP A 146 -11.02 -4.36 -6.38
C ASP A 146 -11.62 -3.61 -7.58
N ASP A 147 -10.81 -3.40 -8.62
CA ASP A 147 -11.24 -2.64 -9.81
C ASP A 147 -12.38 -3.32 -10.59
N ARG A 148 -12.78 -4.54 -10.21
CA ARG A 148 -13.92 -5.30 -10.73
C ARG A 148 -15.10 -5.38 -9.75
N GLY A 149 -15.00 -4.72 -8.59
CA GLY A 149 -16.03 -4.73 -7.56
C GLY A 149 -16.05 -5.99 -6.70
N VAL A 150 -14.94 -6.72 -6.61
CA VAL A 150 -14.79 -7.91 -5.77
C VAL A 150 -14.16 -7.55 -4.44
N PRO A 151 -14.77 -7.91 -3.29
CA PRO A 151 -14.16 -7.73 -1.98
C PRO A 151 -12.83 -8.48 -1.90
N SER A 152 -11.76 -7.74 -1.66
CA SER A 152 -10.39 -8.25 -1.70
C SER A 152 -9.55 -7.70 -0.55
N TYR A 153 -8.54 -8.48 -0.14
CA TYR A 153 -7.48 -8.02 0.75
C TYR A 153 -6.28 -7.52 -0.07
N SER A 154 -5.55 -6.55 0.48
CA SER A 154 -4.26 -6.13 -0.08
C SER A 154 -3.17 -7.00 0.53
N LEU A 155 -2.15 -7.31 -0.27
CA LEU A 155 -1.00 -8.09 0.16
C LEU A 155 0.19 -7.18 0.50
N LEU A 156 0.96 -7.57 1.51
CA LEU A 156 2.26 -6.96 1.77
C LEU A 156 3.22 -7.19 0.60
N ALA A 157 4.18 -6.29 0.44
CA ALA A 157 5.18 -6.39 -0.62
C ALA A 157 5.97 -7.71 -0.55
N ALA A 158 6.25 -8.21 0.67
CA ALA A 158 6.94 -9.48 0.87
C ALA A 158 6.20 -10.66 0.23
N SER A 159 4.88 -10.74 0.44
CA SER A 159 4.01 -11.79 -0.11
C SER A 159 4.01 -11.75 -1.65
N VAL A 160 3.99 -10.55 -2.23
CA VAL A 160 4.08 -10.37 -3.69
C VAL A 160 5.46 -10.79 -4.23
N VAL A 161 6.54 -10.49 -3.51
CA VAL A 161 7.90 -10.92 -3.88
C VAL A 161 8.04 -12.44 -3.86
N LEU A 162 7.41 -13.13 -2.92
CA LEU A 162 7.38 -14.60 -2.92
C LEU A 162 6.69 -15.15 -4.18
N SER A 163 5.60 -14.52 -4.60
CA SER A 163 4.92 -14.86 -5.87
C SER A 163 5.83 -14.64 -7.08
N LEU A 164 6.59 -13.54 -7.10
CA LEU A 164 7.59 -13.27 -8.13
C LEU A 164 8.64 -14.38 -8.20
N ILE A 165 9.24 -14.76 -7.06
CA ILE A 165 10.28 -15.79 -7.03
C ILE A 165 9.74 -17.12 -7.56
N LYS A 166 8.54 -17.52 -7.13
CA LYS A 166 7.89 -18.77 -7.58
C LYS A 166 7.65 -18.77 -9.09
N GLN A 167 7.00 -17.72 -9.61
CA GLN A 167 6.71 -17.61 -11.04
C GLN A 167 7.99 -17.49 -11.89
N MET A 168 9.02 -16.81 -11.39
CA MET A 168 10.31 -16.71 -12.06
C MET A 168 11.03 -18.06 -12.12
N ALA A 169 11.03 -18.85 -11.05
CA ALA A 169 11.61 -20.19 -11.04
C ALA A 169 10.93 -21.10 -12.07
N GLU A 170 9.59 -21.06 -12.15
CA GLU A 170 8.82 -21.78 -13.16
C GLU A 170 9.17 -21.34 -14.59
N VAL A 171 9.22 -20.03 -14.84
CA VAL A 171 9.55 -19.48 -16.17
C VAL A 171 10.98 -19.82 -16.58
N LEU A 172 11.92 -19.81 -15.64
CA LEU A 172 13.34 -20.10 -15.88
C LEU A 172 13.68 -21.60 -15.82
N GLN A 173 12.72 -22.46 -15.48
CA GLN A 173 12.90 -23.91 -15.32
C GLN A 173 13.99 -24.27 -14.29
N LEU A 174 13.98 -23.58 -13.14
CA LEU A 174 14.91 -23.77 -12.03
C LEU A 174 14.29 -24.57 -10.88
#